data_AF-A0AB33EDN8-F1
#
_entry.id   AF-A0AB33EDN8-F1
#
_cell.length_a   1.000
_cell.length_b   1.000
_cell.length_c   1.000
_cell.angle_alpha   90.00
_cell.angle_beta   90.00
_cell.angle_gamma   90.00
#
_symmetry.space_group_name_H-M   'P 1'
#
loop_
_entity.id
_entity.type
_entity.pdbx_description
1 polymer ?
#
loop_
_entity_poly.entity_id
_entity_poly.type
_entity_poly.pdbx_seq_one_letter_code
_entity_poly.pdbx_strand_id
1 'polypeptide(L)'
;MYKKLTGIVFLLLSGCSLHPYTKDELFNTGVASPEYCLAQERSVVEEHVQGYLNHCFHPQVTSLTTGGTLVNTIQLKVDRYKERSDMVLWAPTIYGNQFYMNVVVSEKKPACQTTMTAVASGWSFARNFPKILESANGGDPWCPL
;
A
#
# COMPACT_ATOMS: atom_id res chain seq x y z
N MET A 1 -16.25 48.33 4.88
CA MET A 1 -16.18 47.72 3.53
C MET A 1 -14.83 47.06 3.35
N TYR A 2 -14.86 45.78 3.00
CA TYR A 2 -13.75 44.81 3.05
C TYR A 2 -12.62 45.13 2.07
N LYS A 3 -11.36 45.15 2.54
CA LYS A 3 -10.18 45.02 1.69
C LYS A 3 -9.73 43.56 1.68
N LYS A 4 -9.82 42.98 0.50
CA LYS A 4 -9.59 41.58 0.14
C LYS A 4 -8.14 41.17 0.50
N LEU A 5 -8.00 40.18 1.38
CA LEU A 5 -6.77 39.38 1.42
C LEU A 5 -6.74 38.52 0.16
N THR A 6 -6.02 38.97 -0.86
CA THR A 6 -5.57 38.11 -1.96
C THR A 6 -4.49 37.18 -1.41
N GLY A 7 -4.92 36.08 -0.80
CA GLY A 7 -4.07 34.93 -0.53
C GLY A 7 -3.65 34.33 -1.85
N ILE A 8 -2.41 34.61 -2.26
CA ILE A 8 -1.76 33.91 -3.36
C ILE A 8 -1.61 32.46 -2.90
N VAL A 9 -2.55 31.62 -3.33
CA VAL A 9 -2.41 30.17 -3.28
C VAL A 9 -1.22 29.85 -4.17
N PHE A 10 -0.06 29.68 -3.54
CA PHE A 10 1.06 28.96 -4.13
C PHE A 10 0.59 27.53 -4.34
N LEU A 11 -0.07 27.31 -5.47
CA LEU A 11 -0.25 26.01 -6.07
C LEU A 11 1.16 25.43 -6.22
N LEU A 12 1.54 24.56 -5.29
CA LEU A 12 2.67 23.65 -5.38
C LEU A 12 2.41 22.71 -6.57
N LEU A 13 2.57 23.24 -7.78
CA LEU A 13 2.71 22.51 -9.02
C LEU A 13 4.17 22.04 -9.13
N SER A 14 4.64 21.32 -8.12
CA SER A 14 5.77 20.42 -8.31
C SER A 14 5.18 19.14 -8.88
N GLY A 15 5.28 18.97 -10.20
CA GLY A 15 4.99 17.72 -10.91
C GLY A 15 5.99 16.63 -10.51
N CYS A 16 5.96 16.21 -9.25
CA CYS A 16 6.69 15.09 -8.71
C CYS A 16 5.87 13.84 -8.97
N SER A 17 6.51 12.77 -9.42
CA SER A 17 5.88 11.47 -9.67
C SER A 17 4.80 11.14 -8.63
N LEU A 18 3.63 10.71 -9.11
CA LEU A 18 2.50 10.32 -8.26
C LEU A 18 2.84 9.16 -7.32
N HIS A 19 3.90 8.40 -7.61
CA HIS A 19 4.37 7.28 -6.80
C HIS A 19 5.91 7.22 -6.72
N PRO A 20 6.49 6.81 -5.58
CA PRO A 20 7.92 6.56 -5.40
C PRO A 20 8.49 5.57 -6.43
N TYR A 21 9.72 5.80 -6.86
CA TYR A 21 10.44 4.93 -7.82
C TYR A 21 11.31 3.87 -7.15
N THR A 22 11.46 3.93 -5.83
CA THR A 22 12.18 2.92 -5.04
C THR A 22 11.41 2.57 -3.76
N LYS A 23 11.70 1.39 -3.19
CA LYS A 23 11.16 0.99 -1.88
C LYS A 23 11.58 1.97 -0.78
N ASP A 24 12.81 2.47 -0.81
CA ASP A 24 13.33 3.39 0.20
C ASP A 24 12.66 4.77 0.12
N GLU A 25 12.41 5.28 -1.09
CA GLU A 25 11.64 6.50 -1.28
C GLU A 25 10.20 6.35 -0.78
N LEU A 26 9.58 5.17 -0.99
CA LEU A 26 8.26 4.86 -0.41
C LEU A 26 8.28 4.93 1.11
N PHE A 27 9.28 4.36 1.76
CA PHE A 27 9.42 4.44 3.22
C PHE A 27 9.64 5.87 3.73
N ASN A 28 10.34 6.72 2.97
CA ASN A 28 10.67 8.08 3.38
C ASN A 28 9.55 9.10 3.12
N THR A 29 8.71 8.87 2.11
CA THR A 29 7.71 9.85 1.63
C THR A 29 6.27 9.38 1.79
N GLY A 30 6.06 8.09 2.03
CA GLY A 30 4.74 7.47 2.09
C GLY A 30 3.98 7.77 3.38
N VAL A 31 2.68 7.50 3.32
CA VAL A 31 1.78 7.50 4.48
C VAL A 31 1.99 6.19 5.24
N ALA A 32 2.41 6.28 6.50
CA ALA A 32 2.55 5.12 7.37
C ALA A 32 1.24 4.79 8.10
N SER A 33 0.95 3.50 8.24
CA SER A 33 -0.05 3.00 9.18
C SER A 33 0.50 3.03 10.62
N PRO A 34 -0.39 2.95 11.62
CA PRO A 34 0.01 2.53 12.96
C PRO A 34 0.69 1.16 12.92
N GLU A 35 1.52 0.88 13.92
CA GLU A 35 1.95 -0.48 14.16
C GLU A 35 0.81 -1.29 14.77
N TYR A 36 0.51 -2.43 14.14
CA TYR A 36 -0.51 -3.36 14.59
C TYR A 36 0.13 -4.50 15.38
N CYS A 37 -0.39 -4.71 16.58
CA CYS A 37 -0.05 -5.83 17.46
C CYS A 37 -1.04 -6.96 17.20
N LEU A 38 -0.56 -8.10 16.72
CA LEU A 38 -1.37 -9.25 16.32
C LEU A 38 -1.10 -10.44 17.24
N ALA A 39 -2.18 -11.15 17.56
CA ALA A 39 -2.18 -12.32 18.45
C ALA A 39 -2.05 -13.64 17.68
N GLN A 40 -1.85 -13.58 16.37
CA GLN A 40 -1.65 -14.73 15.50
C GLN A 40 -0.16 -14.90 15.16
N GLU A 41 0.23 -16.14 14.84
CA GLU A 41 1.57 -16.47 14.36
C GLU A 41 1.89 -15.73 13.05
N ARG A 42 3.18 -15.40 12.86
CA ARG A 42 3.63 -14.63 11.69
C ARG A 42 3.18 -15.28 10.38
N SER A 43 3.32 -16.60 10.26
CA SER A 43 2.97 -17.32 9.03
C SER A 43 1.48 -17.19 8.68
N VAL A 44 0.59 -17.14 9.68
CA VAL A 44 -0.85 -16.99 9.48
C VAL A 44 -1.16 -15.56 9.03
N VAL A 45 -0.57 -14.57 9.68
CA VAL A 45 -0.71 -13.17 9.27
C VAL A 45 -0.20 -12.96 7.86
N GLU A 46 0.96 -13.54 7.53
CA GLU A 46 1.54 -13.47 6.19
C GLU A 46 0.60 -14.07 5.14
N GLU A 47 0.06 -15.26 5.38
CA GLU A 47 -0.86 -15.93 4.45
C GLU A 47 -2.09 -15.08 4.18
N HIS A 48 -2.75 -14.58 5.23
CA HIS A 48 -3.94 -13.77 5.09
C HIS A 48 -3.68 -12.46 4.33
N VAL A 49 -2.67 -11.71 4.76
CA VAL A 49 -2.32 -10.42 4.14
C VAL A 49 -1.91 -10.62 2.69
N GLN A 50 -1.10 -11.64 2.39
CA GLN A 50 -0.72 -11.96 1.02
C GLN A 50 -1.97 -12.34 0.18
N GLY A 51 -2.91 -13.09 0.76
CA GLY A 51 -4.18 -13.44 0.14
C GLY A 51 -4.99 -12.20 -0.25
N TYR A 52 -5.17 -11.26 0.68
CA TYR A 52 -5.85 -10.00 0.41
C TYR A 52 -5.15 -9.17 -0.68
N LEU A 53 -3.83 -9.01 -0.58
CA LEU A 53 -3.07 -8.22 -1.54
C LEU A 53 -3.15 -8.82 -2.95
N ASN A 54 -3.06 -10.14 -3.08
CA ASN A 54 -3.22 -10.82 -4.37
C ASN A 54 -4.65 -10.72 -4.92
N HIS A 55 -5.65 -10.78 -4.04
CA HIS A 55 -7.05 -10.68 -4.46
C HIS A 55 -7.39 -9.28 -4.97
N CYS A 56 -6.89 -8.23 -4.31
CA CYS A 56 -7.24 -6.85 -4.64
C CYS A 56 -6.28 -6.18 -5.63
N PHE A 57 -5.03 -6.61 -5.69
CA PHE A 57 -4.00 -6.01 -6.51
C PHE A 57 -3.35 -7.06 -7.39
N HIS A 58 -4.08 -7.46 -8.43
CA HIS A 58 -3.55 -8.29 -9.49
C HIS A 58 -3.71 -7.62 -10.84
N PRO A 59 -2.91 -8.01 -11.85
CA PRO A 59 -3.11 -7.53 -13.19
C PRO A 59 -4.52 -7.85 -13.67
N GLN A 60 -5.21 -6.82 -14.15
CA GLN A 60 -6.58 -6.90 -14.64
C GLN A 60 -6.71 -6.07 -15.90
N VAL A 61 -7.52 -6.56 -16.83
CA VAL A 61 -7.87 -5.87 -18.06
C VAL A 61 -9.36 -5.54 -17.99
N THR A 62 -9.68 -4.26 -17.84
CA THR A 62 -11.07 -3.78 -17.79
C THR A 62 -11.42 -3.14 -19.12
N SER A 63 -12.39 -3.70 -19.82
CA SER A 63 -12.96 -3.08 -21.02
C SER A 63 -13.93 -1.98 -20.61
N LEU A 64 -13.72 -0.78 -21.15
CA LEU A 64 -14.61 0.35 -20.95
C LEU A 64 -15.76 0.30 -21.96
N THR A 65 -16.93 0.76 -21.55
CA THR A 65 -18.11 0.87 -22.41
C THR A 65 -17.92 1.83 -23.60
N THR A 66 -16.87 2.65 -23.55
CA THR A 66 -16.42 3.55 -24.62
C THR A 66 -15.55 2.87 -25.67
N GLY A 67 -15.25 1.58 -25.53
CA GLY A 67 -14.35 0.81 -26.42
C GLY A 67 -12.87 0.91 -26.07
N GLY A 68 -12.51 1.59 -24.98
CA GLY A 68 -11.14 1.60 -24.43
C GLY A 68 -10.86 0.44 -23.49
N THR A 69 -9.58 0.23 -23.15
CA THR A 69 -9.16 -0.81 -22.20
C THR A 69 -8.25 -0.20 -21.14
N LEU A 70 -8.54 -0.47 -19.87
CA LEU A 70 -7.65 -0.18 -18.75
C LEU A 70 -6.88 -1.45 -18.39
N VAL A 71 -5.56 -1.33 -18.25
CA VAL A 71 -4.71 -2.43 -17.79
C VAL A 71 -4.11 -2.04 -16.45
N ASN A 72 -4.54 -2.72 -15.39
CA ASN A 72 -3.83 -2.67 -14.12
C ASN A 72 -2.60 -3.58 -14.22
N THR A 73 -1.41 -3.05 -13.93
CA THR A 73 -0.13 -3.76 -13.99
C THR A 73 0.52 -3.94 -12.61
N ILE A 74 -0.19 -3.56 -11.55
CA ILE A 74 0.28 -3.72 -10.17
C ILE A 74 0.45 -5.21 -9.87
N GLN A 75 1.60 -5.53 -9.27
CA GLN A 75 2.03 -6.86 -8.90
C GLN A 75 2.44 -6.87 -7.43
N LEU A 76 2.22 -8.01 -6.78
CA LEU A 76 2.74 -8.28 -5.45
C LEU A 76 4.08 -9.00 -5.52
N LYS A 77 5.09 -8.46 -4.84
CA LYS A 77 6.36 -9.14 -4.56
C LYS A 77 6.43 -9.44 -3.06
N VAL A 78 6.79 -10.67 -2.71
CA VAL A 78 6.94 -11.09 -1.31
C VAL A 78 8.40 -11.50 -1.07
N ASP A 79 9.12 -10.69 -0.30
CA ASP A 79 10.49 -10.97 0.14
C ASP A 79 10.45 -11.48 1.59
N ARG A 80 10.78 -12.77 1.79
CA ARG A 80 10.77 -13.41 3.10
C ARG A 80 12.17 -13.42 3.72
N TYR A 81 12.25 -13.01 4.97
CA TYR A 81 13.45 -13.05 5.79
C TYR A 81 13.19 -13.87 7.06
N LYS A 82 14.26 -14.18 7.80
CA LYS A 82 14.18 -15.01 9.02
C LYS A 82 13.15 -14.49 10.02
N GLU A 83 13.10 -13.17 10.24
CA GLU A 83 12.30 -12.55 11.31
C GLU A 83 11.24 -11.58 10.78
N ARG A 84 11.16 -11.39 9.45
CA ARG A 84 10.20 -10.49 8.82
C ARG A 84 9.89 -10.89 7.39
N SER A 85 8.80 -10.39 6.85
CA SER A 85 8.45 -10.45 5.43
C SER A 85 8.03 -9.07 4.94
N ASP A 86 8.55 -8.69 3.77
CA ASP A 86 8.16 -7.48 3.04
C ASP A 86 7.21 -7.88 1.90
N MET A 87 6.00 -7.33 1.88
CA MET A 87 4.98 -7.55 0.86
C MET A 87 4.75 -6.26 0.08
N VAL A 88 5.39 -6.16 -1.08
CA VAL A 88 5.52 -4.93 -1.85
C VAL A 88 4.61 -4.96 -3.06
N LEU A 89 3.71 -3.98 -3.15
CA LEU A 89 2.96 -3.67 -4.37
C LEU A 89 3.78 -2.74 -5.27
N TRP A 90 4.02 -3.16 -6.50
CA TRP A 90 4.80 -2.39 -7.47
C TRP A 90 4.30 -2.63 -8.90
N ALA A 91 4.65 -1.75 -9.83
CA ALA A 91 4.39 -1.95 -11.25
C ALA A 91 5.57 -1.44 -12.09
N PRO A 92 5.90 -2.12 -13.21
CA PRO A 92 6.80 -1.57 -14.19
C PRO A 92 6.12 -0.44 -14.97
N THR A 93 6.88 0.60 -15.27
CA THR A 93 6.48 1.73 -16.13
C THR A 93 7.57 1.97 -17.17
N ILE A 94 7.27 2.80 -18.17
CA ILE A 94 8.27 3.20 -19.18
C ILE A 94 9.46 3.98 -18.59
N TYR A 95 9.32 4.48 -17.34
CA TYR A 95 10.36 5.24 -16.63
C TYR A 95 11.05 4.43 -15.52
N GLY A 96 10.78 3.12 -15.43
CA GLY A 96 11.27 2.25 -14.34
C GLY A 96 10.13 1.72 -13.48
N ASN A 97 10.42 1.31 -12.25
CA ASN A 97 9.42 0.73 -11.36
C ASN A 97 8.74 1.80 -10.50
N GLN A 98 7.43 1.66 -10.29
CA GLN A 98 6.68 2.44 -9.30
C GLN A 98 6.29 1.55 -8.13
N PHE A 99 6.37 2.09 -6.91
CA PHE A 99 6.08 1.40 -5.66
C PHE A 99 4.86 2.03 -4.99
N TYR A 100 3.85 1.21 -4.71
CA TYR A 100 2.53 1.70 -4.26
C TYR A 100 2.31 1.51 -2.77
N MET A 101 2.72 0.37 -2.24
CA MET A 101 2.56 0.01 -0.83
C MET A 101 3.57 -1.06 -0.44
N ASN A 102 4.06 -1.04 0.80
CA ASN A 102 4.79 -2.15 1.39
C ASN A 102 4.14 -2.49 2.74
N VAL A 103 3.79 -3.76 2.94
CA VAL A 103 3.36 -4.30 4.22
C VAL A 103 4.49 -5.14 4.80
N VAL A 104 4.93 -4.79 6.00
CA VAL A 104 5.98 -5.51 6.74
C VAL A 104 5.32 -6.29 7.85
N VAL A 105 5.48 -7.61 7.82
CA VAL A 105 5.05 -8.51 8.89
C VAL A 105 6.30 -9.04 9.59
N SER A 106 6.48 -8.74 10.87
CA SER A 106 7.68 -9.10 11.64
C SER A 106 7.33 -9.91 12.87
N GLU A 107 8.20 -10.86 13.22
CA GLU A 107 8.10 -11.60 14.48
C GLU A 107 8.38 -10.68 15.67
N LYS A 108 7.73 -10.97 16.80
CA LYS A 108 8.18 -10.61 18.15
C LYS A 108 8.38 -9.12 18.48
N LYS A 109 7.42 -8.60 19.24
CA LYS A 109 7.69 -7.71 20.39
C LYS A 109 7.26 -8.44 21.67
N PRO A 110 7.79 -8.12 22.87
CA PRO A 110 7.39 -8.81 24.12
C PRO A 110 5.87 -8.77 24.39
N ALA A 111 5.16 -7.81 23.79
CA ALA A 111 3.72 -7.60 23.95
C ALA A 111 2.85 -8.25 22.86
N CYS A 112 3.44 -8.77 21.77
CA CYS A 112 2.70 -9.22 20.57
C CYS A 112 3.36 -10.45 19.93
N GLN A 113 2.57 -11.39 19.44
CA GLN A 113 3.11 -12.54 18.70
C GLN A 113 3.68 -12.10 17.35
N THR A 114 2.93 -11.25 16.64
CA THR A 114 3.32 -10.67 15.36
C THR A 114 3.10 -9.16 15.37
N THR A 115 3.98 -8.43 14.69
CA THR A 115 3.79 -7.01 14.40
C THR A 115 3.58 -6.81 12.92
N MET A 116 2.68 -5.91 12.56
CA MET A 116 2.44 -5.54 11.18
C MET A 116 2.47 -4.03 11.03
N THR A 117 3.20 -3.56 10.03
CA THR A 117 3.21 -2.15 9.61
C THR A 117 3.01 -2.10 8.11
N ALA A 118 2.53 -0.97 7.62
CA ALA A 118 2.38 -0.72 6.20
C ALA A 118 2.71 0.74 5.87
N VAL A 119 3.32 0.97 4.72
CA VAL A 119 3.56 2.30 4.15
C VAL A 119 3.01 2.35 2.74
N ALA A 120 2.26 3.39 2.42
CA ALA A 120 1.61 3.58 1.13
C ALA A 120 2.05 4.88 0.45
N SER A 121 2.15 4.87 -0.88
CA SER A 121 2.57 6.00 -1.71
C SER A 121 1.61 7.21 -1.68
N GLY A 122 0.43 7.06 -1.09
CA GLY A 122 -0.56 8.12 -0.95
C GLY A 122 -1.83 7.65 -0.27
N TRP A 123 -2.77 8.58 -0.07
CA TRP A 123 -4.03 8.31 0.63
C TRP A 123 -4.89 7.23 -0.04
N SER A 124 -4.92 7.19 -1.38
CA SER A 124 -5.70 6.19 -2.13
C SER A 124 -5.35 4.76 -1.73
N PHE A 125 -4.04 4.46 -1.62
CA PHE A 125 -3.53 3.17 -1.16
C PHE A 125 -3.63 3.02 0.37
N ALA A 126 -3.41 4.10 1.14
CA ALA A 126 -3.50 4.07 2.61
C ALA A 126 -4.89 3.68 3.13
N ARG A 127 -5.96 3.91 2.35
CA ARG A 127 -7.32 3.43 2.68
C ARG A 127 -7.42 1.91 2.84
N ASN A 128 -6.44 1.16 2.34
CA ASN A 128 -6.37 -0.29 2.50
C ASN A 128 -5.84 -0.71 3.88
N PHE A 129 -5.25 0.17 4.68
CA PHE A 129 -4.66 -0.23 5.98
C PHE A 129 -5.67 -0.93 6.92
N PRO A 130 -6.90 -0.43 7.11
CA PRO A 130 -7.88 -1.14 7.94
C PRO A 130 -8.29 -2.48 7.34
N LYS A 131 -8.27 -2.62 6.01
CA LYS A 131 -8.61 -3.86 5.30
C LYS A 131 -7.50 -4.89 5.41
N ILE A 132 -6.25 -4.47 5.33
CA ILE A 132 -5.10 -5.33 5.61
C ILE A 132 -5.15 -5.83 7.06
N LEU A 133 -5.51 -4.97 8.02
CA LEU A 133 -5.70 -5.38 9.41
C LEU A 133 -6.88 -6.36 9.59
N GLU A 134 -8.00 -6.11 8.92
CA GLU A 134 -9.17 -7.00 8.92
C GLU A 134 -8.79 -8.39 8.38
N SER A 135 -8.08 -8.43 7.25
CA SER A 135 -7.56 -9.67 6.66
C SER A 135 -6.54 -10.36 7.58
N ALA A 136 -5.58 -9.63 8.15
CA ALA A 136 -4.59 -10.20 9.08
C ALA A 136 -5.25 -10.94 10.26
N ASN A 137 -6.42 -10.48 10.71
CA ASN A 137 -7.21 -11.10 11.76
C ASN A 137 -8.10 -12.27 11.28
N GLY A 138 -7.99 -12.69 10.02
CA GLY A 138 -8.76 -13.77 9.41
C GLY A 138 -10.10 -13.34 8.81
N GLY A 139 -10.34 -12.03 8.65
CA GLY A 139 -11.50 -11.51 7.93
C GLY A 139 -11.36 -11.61 6.41
N ASP A 140 -12.47 -11.36 5.70
CA ASP A 140 -12.54 -11.33 4.24
C ASP A 140 -12.95 -9.93 3.74
N PRO A 141 -12.02 -8.95 3.78
CA PRO A 141 -12.31 -7.58 3.40
C PRO A 141 -12.48 -7.41 1.88
N TRP A 142 -13.48 -6.61 1.50
CA TRP A 142 -13.65 -6.19 0.10
C TRP A 142 -12.50 -5.31 -0.40
N CYS A 143 -12.30 -5.27 -1.72
CA CYS A 143 -11.25 -4.49 -2.39
C CYS A 143 -11.69 -3.03 -2.65
N PRO A 144 -11.08 -2.04 -1.98
CA PRO A 144 -11.33 -0.63 -2.24
C PRO A 144 -11.03 -0.25 -3.69
N LEU A 145 -11.96 0.46 -4.32
CA LEU A 145 -11.75 1.14 -5.61
C LEU A 145 -10.81 2.34 -5.48
#